data_AF-A0A970TZM3-F1
#
_entry.id   AF-A0A970TZM3-F1
#
_cell.length_a   1.000
_cell.length_b   1.000
_cell.length_c   1.000
_cell.angle_alpha   90.00
_cell.angle_beta   90.00
_cell.angle_gamma   90.00
#
_symmetry.space_group_name_H-M   'P 1'
#
loop_
_entity.id
_entity.type
_entity.pdbx_description
1 polymer ?
#
loop_
_entity_poly.entity_id
_entity_poly.type
_entity_poly.pdbx_seq_one_letter_code
_entity_poly.pdbx_strand_id
1 'polypeptide(L)'
;MKGRAGSARGSISLEAALFLPLVLLLLFFLLSQIVAVSARLKLQGALARTAAELSLLGPAAQLAEAGALAAFDAPAAGLEDELQDVSTVLAQLFGDSAADLVLDAASTSLLGPWIVSRTRFWLADGAAAADTWPDTIRDLSVCLDWQIGRQQLWICLTWRQRHLLGYQTCTTRQVIPLWTGLKPAQDPAGDADLSLWQLDNFSRGQAFRSQMGATLPYDFPVIATFEQGEATAIKSVDLTRPTYQSSAAFEDQIGAFLDSLAAFKGADYAKGDRQIRIGPEQIASRRLLLVIPENSTQGWLADSLARLSARAGAKNLCFEVVRSGISRPESGQP
;
A
#
# COMPACT_ATOMS: atom_id res chain seq x y z
N MET A 1 73.32 38.89 37.68
CA MET A 1 72.55 37.64 37.78
C MET A 1 71.16 37.88 37.21
N LYS A 2 70.84 37.32 36.04
CA LYS A 2 69.58 37.53 35.31
C LYS A 2 68.74 36.26 35.40
N GLY A 3 67.77 36.23 36.31
CA GLY A 3 66.74 35.20 36.37
C GLY A 3 65.47 35.73 35.70
N ARG A 4 65.17 35.26 34.48
CA ARG A 4 63.91 35.56 33.78
C ARG A 4 62.80 34.72 34.39
N ALA A 5 61.86 35.38 35.07
CA ALA A 5 60.56 34.82 35.42
C ALA A 5 59.50 35.40 34.46
N GLY A 6 58.61 34.55 33.94
CA GLY A 6 57.34 34.96 33.34
C GLY A 6 57.19 34.66 31.85
N SER A 7 56.75 33.45 31.49
CA SER A 7 56.26 33.14 30.13
C SER A 7 55.26 31.97 30.06
N ALA A 8 54.70 31.47 31.16
CA ALA A 8 53.88 30.24 31.14
C ALA A 8 52.35 30.48 31.27
N ARG A 9 51.89 31.71 31.44
CA ARG A 9 50.45 32.00 31.70
C ARG A 9 49.61 32.34 30.47
N GLY A 10 50.24 32.63 29.33
CA GLY A 10 49.53 32.98 28.08
C GLY A 10 49.08 31.79 27.21
N SER A 11 49.74 30.63 27.33
CA SER A 11 49.43 29.45 26.50
C SER A 11 48.08 28.83 26.83
N ILE A 12 47.72 28.76 28.11
CA ILE A 12 46.45 28.17 28.58
C ILE A 12 45.24 28.93 28.03
N SER A 13 45.34 30.27 27.88
CA SER A 13 44.24 31.07 27.33
C SER A 13 44.05 30.87 25.83
N LEU A 14 45.13 30.64 25.07
CA LEU A 14 45.07 30.44 23.62
C LEU A 14 44.56 29.04 23.27
N GLU A 15 45.00 28.02 24.00
CA GLU A 15 44.45 26.66 23.87
C GLU A 15 42.95 26.65 24.23
N ALA A 16 42.56 27.26 25.36
CA ALA A 16 41.16 27.35 25.74
C ALA A 16 40.31 28.10 24.69
N ALA A 17 40.83 29.18 24.08
CA ALA A 17 40.12 29.94 23.05
C ALA A 17 39.88 29.13 21.75
N LEU A 18 40.76 28.16 21.43
CA LEU A 18 40.60 27.28 20.27
C LEU A 18 39.73 26.06 20.59
N PHE A 19 39.85 25.47 21.78
CA PHE A 19 39.11 24.27 22.15
C PHE A 19 37.66 24.55 22.57
N LEU A 20 37.40 25.66 23.26
CA LEU A 20 36.05 26.01 23.72
C LEU A 20 35.00 26.06 22.59
N PRO A 21 35.22 26.75 21.44
CA PRO A 21 34.22 26.77 20.38
C PRO A 21 33.98 25.38 19.77
N LEU A 22 35.01 24.53 19.69
CA LEU A 22 34.88 23.15 19.22
C LEU A 22 34.00 22.32 20.18
N VAL A 23 34.25 22.44 21.48
CA VAL A 23 33.48 21.75 22.53
C VAL A 23 32.03 22.25 22.55
N LEU A 24 31.80 23.56 22.41
CA LEU A 24 30.46 24.13 22.35
C LEU A 24 29.70 23.66 21.09
N LEU A 25 30.36 23.58 19.94
CA LEU A 25 29.78 23.05 18.71
C LEU A 25 29.39 21.59 18.87
N LEU A 26 30.27 20.78 19.47
CA LEU A 26 29.99 19.37 19.77
C LEU A 26 28.80 19.23 20.71
N LEU A 27 28.74 20.00 21.80
CA LEU A 27 27.62 19.98 22.75
C LEU A 27 26.32 20.39 22.07
N PHE A 28 26.34 21.44 21.26
CA PHE A 28 25.16 21.90 20.53
C PHE A 28 24.69 20.85 19.53
N PHE A 29 25.61 20.19 18.83
CA PHE A 29 25.32 19.07 17.94
C PHE A 29 24.66 17.91 18.69
N LEU A 30 25.23 17.49 19.83
CA LEU A 30 24.65 16.43 20.67
C LEU A 30 23.26 16.79 21.17
N LEU A 31 23.05 18.02 21.64
CA LEU A 31 21.72 18.51 22.07
C LEU A 31 20.71 18.46 20.92
N SER A 32 21.10 18.90 19.72
CA SER A 32 20.23 18.81 18.56
C SER A 32 19.89 17.37 18.18
N GLN A 33 20.84 16.43 18.31
CA GLN A 33 20.57 15.01 18.06
C GLN A 33 19.61 14.43 19.11
N ILE A 34 19.75 14.82 20.38
CA ILE A 34 18.83 14.39 21.45
C ILE A 34 17.41 14.90 21.17
N VAL A 35 17.24 16.18 20.83
CA VAL A 35 15.92 16.74 20.50
C VAL A 35 15.33 16.03 19.27
N ALA A 36 16.16 15.77 18.26
CA ALA A 36 15.77 15.04 17.05
C ALA A 36 15.29 13.61 17.35
N VAL A 37 16.02 12.85 18.16
CA VAL A 37 15.64 11.48 18.54
C VAL A 37 14.37 11.50 19.39
N SER A 38 14.26 12.45 20.33
CA SER A 38 13.06 12.63 21.15
C SER A 38 11.82 12.90 20.30
N ALA A 39 11.91 13.81 19.33
CA ALA A 39 10.84 14.12 18.39
C ALA A 39 10.38 12.87 17.62
N ARG A 40 11.33 12.07 17.13
CA ARG A 40 11.04 10.82 16.41
C ARG A 40 10.33 9.78 17.28
N LEU A 41 10.80 9.58 18.52
CA LEU A 41 10.18 8.64 19.46
C LEU A 41 8.75 9.05 19.81
N LYS A 42 8.53 10.35 20.06
CA LYS A 42 7.20 10.91 20.33
C LYS A 42 6.25 10.74 19.13
N LEU A 43 6.74 11.02 17.93
CA LEU A 43 5.97 10.83 16.69
C LEU A 43 5.61 9.35 16.46
N GLN A 44 6.54 8.43 16.68
CA GLN A 44 6.27 6.99 16.59
C GLN A 44 5.25 6.54 17.62
N GLY A 45 5.31 7.05 18.86
CA GLY A 45 4.32 6.78 19.89
C GLY A 45 2.92 7.31 19.53
N ALA A 46 2.83 8.52 19.00
CA ALA A 46 1.57 9.12 18.53
C ALA A 46 0.96 8.33 17.36
N LEU A 47 1.80 7.91 16.41
CA LEU A 47 1.38 7.06 15.28
C LEU A 47 0.90 5.68 15.77
N ALA A 48 1.61 5.07 16.72
CA ALA A 48 1.22 3.78 17.29
C ALA A 48 -0.12 3.84 18.03
N ARG A 49 -0.39 4.93 18.75
CA ARG A 49 -1.72 5.18 19.37
C ARG A 49 -2.81 5.32 18.31
N THR A 50 -2.56 6.11 17.27
CA THR A 50 -3.49 6.28 16.14
C THR A 50 -3.78 4.94 15.45
N ALA A 51 -2.75 4.12 15.24
CA ALA A 51 -2.88 2.78 14.68
C ALA A 51 -3.70 1.84 15.59
N ALA A 52 -3.51 1.93 16.91
CA ALA A 52 -4.30 1.16 17.87
C ALA A 52 -5.78 1.57 17.84
N GLU A 53 -6.08 2.87 17.78
CA GLU A 53 -7.45 3.36 17.63
C GLU A 53 -8.11 2.81 16.35
N LEU A 54 -7.41 2.90 15.22
CA LEU A 54 -7.88 2.34 13.95
C LEU A 54 -8.11 0.83 14.02
N SER A 55 -7.25 0.08 14.73
CA SER A 55 -7.41 -1.37 14.88
C SER A 55 -8.68 -1.77 15.64
N LEU A 56 -9.19 -0.89 16.50
CA LEU A 56 -10.41 -1.13 17.29
C LEU A 56 -11.69 -0.82 16.51
N LEU A 57 -11.63 -0.01 15.45
CA LEU A 57 -12.81 0.37 14.68
C LEU A 57 -13.46 -0.83 13.97
N GLY A 58 -12.67 -1.78 13.47
CA GLY A 58 -13.18 -2.99 12.80
C GLY A 58 -14.06 -3.85 13.73
N PRO A 59 -13.54 -4.31 14.87
CA PRO A 59 -14.32 -5.04 15.87
C PRO A 59 -15.53 -4.26 16.41
N ALA A 60 -15.37 -2.94 16.61
CA ALA A 60 -16.46 -2.09 17.10
C ALA A 60 -17.62 -2.01 16.09
N ALA A 61 -17.33 -1.88 14.79
CA ALA A 61 -18.34 -1.89 13.74
C ALA A 61 -19.08 -3.22 13.66
N GLN A 62 -18.36 -4.36 13.75
CA GLN A 62 -18.99 -5.69 13.77
C GLN A 62 -19.91 -5.90 14.98
N LEU A 63 -19.53 -5.40 16.16
CA LEU A 63 -20.39 -5.44 17.35
C LEU A 63 -21.62 -4.53 17.23
N ALA A 64 -21.49 -3.40 16.52
CA ALA A 64 -22.60 -2.52 16.19
C ALA A 64 -23.62 -3.23 15.29
N GLU A 65 -23.14 -3.86 14.22
CA GLU A 65 -23.97 -4.60 13.25
C GLU A 65 -24.63 -5.83 13.87
N ALA A 66 -23.95 -6.52 14.80
CA ALA A 66 -24.50 -7.66 15.54
C ALA A 66 -25.55 -7.27 16.60
N GLY A 67 -25.92 -5.99 16.72
CA GLY A 67 -26.94 -5.51 17.66
C GLY A 67 -26.50 -5.50 19.14
N ALA A 68 -25.22 -5.68 19.43
CA ALA A 68 -24.69 -5.78 20.79
C ALA A 68 -24.37 -4.43 21.45
N LEU A 69 -24.34 -3.33 20.69
CA LEU A 69 -24.03 -1.98 21.20
C LEU A 69 -25.21 -1.26 21.90
N ALA A 70 -26.39 -1.86 21.98
CA ALA A 70 -27.51 -1.31 22.74
C ALA A 70 -27.25 -1.21 24.27
N ALA A 71 -26.08 -1.66 24.75
CA ALA A 71 -25.70 -1.68 26.17
C ALA A 71 -24.67 -0.62 26.60
N PHE A 72 -24.13 0.20 25.69
CA PHE A 72 -23.15 1.24 26.04
C PHE A 72 -23.77 2.63 25.95
N ASP A 73 -24.42 3.04 27.04
CA ASP A 73 -24.91 4.39 27.25
C ASP A 73 -23.75 5.24 27.78
N ALA A 74 -23.03 5.96 26.91
CA ALA A 74 -22.01 6.92 27.30
C ALA A 74 -21.98 8.11 26.33
N PRO A 75 -21.88 9.37 26.82
CA PRO A 75 -22.00 10.55 25.98
C PRO A 75 -20.64 10.88 25.35
N ALA A 76 -20.50 10.70 24.03
CA ALA A 76 -19.33 11.16 23.27
C ALA A 76 -19.74 12.19 22.21
N ALA A 77 -20.54 13.18 22.62
CA ALA A 77 -20.95 14.30 21.78
C ALA A 77 -19.71 15.04 21.23
N GLY A 78 -19.41 14.78 19.95
CA GLY A 78 -18.32 15.40 19.19
C GLY A 78 -17.36 14.42 18.52
N LEU A 79 -17.24 13.18 19.03
CA LEU A 79 -16.46 12.11 18.39
C LEU A 79 -17.33 11.25 17.47
N GLU A 80 -18.64 11.21 17.71
CA GLU A 80 -19.60 10.36 17.01
C GLU A 80 -19.74 10.72 15.52
N ASP A 81 -19.79 12.01 15.16
CA ASP A 81 -19.91 12.45 13.75
C ASP A 81 -18.65 12.12 12.92
N GLU A 82 -17.44 12.43 13.44
CA GLU A 82 -16.19 12.12 12.73
C GLU A 82 -15.92 10.59 12.66
N LEU A 83 -16.27 9.84 13.72
CA LEU A 83 -16.12 8.38 13.72
C LEU A 83 -17.16 7.69 12.83
N GLN A 84 -18.37 8.25 12.70
CA GLN A 84 -19.37 7.77 11.74
C GLN A 84 -18.85 7.92 10.32
N ASP A 85 -18.33 9.09 9.93
CA ASP A 85 -17.78 9.27 8.58
C ASP A 85 -16.60 8.34 8.29
N VAL A 86 -15.67 8.17 9.25
CA VAL A 86 -14.52 7.27 9.10
C VAL A 86 -14.95 5.80 9.07
N SER A 87 -15.90 5.38 9.91
CA SER A 87 -16.42 4.01 9.92
C SER A 87 -17.21 3.68 8.64
N THR A 88 -17.94 4.65 8.09
CA THR A 88 -18.69 4.50 6.83
C THR A 88 -17.73 4.40 5.64
N VAL A 89 -16.70 5.25 5.60
CA VAL A 89 -15.63 5.19 4.60
C VAL A 89 -14.87 3.87 4.72
N LEU A 90 -14.54 3.44 5.93
CA LEU A 90 -13.92 2.14 6.18
C LEU A 90 -14.82 1.00 5.70
N ALA A 91 -16.12 0.99 6.03
CA ALA A 91 -17.06 -0.03 5.58
C ALA A 91 -17.18 -0.09 4.04
N GLN A 92 -17.16 1.07 3.36
CA GLN A 92 -17.12 1.15 1.90
C GLN A 92 -15.79 0.65 1.31
N LEU A 93 -14.67 0.88 2.01
CA LEU A 93 -13.33 0.39 1.63
C LEU A 93 -13.13 -1.10 1.94
N PHE A 94 -13.82 -1.63 2.95
CA PHE A 94 -13.82 -3.04 3.37
C PHE A 94 -14.81 -3.92 2.59
N GLY A 95 -15.56 -3.36 1.62
CA GLY A 95 -16.46 -4.12 0.75
C GLY A 95 -15.72 -4.97 -0.29
N ASP A 96 -16.36 -6.05 -0.75
CA ASP A 96 -15.82 -7.14 -1.60
C ASP A 96 -15.28 -6.76 -3.00
N SER A 97 -15.17 -5.47 -3.36
CA SER A 97 -15.02 -5.06 -4.77
C SER A 97 -13.92 -4.03 -5.10
N ALA A 98 -13.04 -3.66 -4.18
CA ALA A 98 -11.99 -2.68 -4.47
C ALA A 98 -10.66 -3.35 -4.88
N ALA A 99 -10.09 -2.94 -6.02
CA ALA A 99 -8.73 -3.31 -6.43
C ALA A 99 -7.68 -2.54 -5.59
N ASP A 100 -6.68 -3.24 -5.05
CA ASP A 100 -5.67 -2.73 -4.09
C ASP A 100 -5.04 -1.37 -4.46
N LEU A 101 -4.72 -1.12 -5.74
CA LEU A 101 -4.13 0.16 -6.18
C LEU A 101 -5.11 1.34 -6.14
N VAL A 102 -6.39 1.09 -6.39
CA VAL A 102 -7.44 2.11 -6.24
C VAL A 102 -7.73 2.34 -4.76
N LEU A 103 -7.64 1.28 -3.95
CA LEU A 103 -7.82 1.32 -2.50
C LEU A 103 -6.72 2.15 -1.81
N ASP A 104 -5.43 1.95 -2.14
CA ASP A 104 -4.31 2.69 -1.55
C ASP A 104 -4.39 4.20 -1.82
N ALA A 105 -4.61 4.57 -3.08
CA ALA A 105 -4.69 5.97 -3.48
C ALA A 105 -5.94 6.65 -2.92
N ALA A 106 -7.12 6.02 -3.05
CA ALA A 106 -8.37 6.56 -2.55
C ALA A 106 -8.38 6.66 -1.03
N SER A 107 -7.95 5.60 -0.32
CA SER A 107 -7.87 5.60 1.14
C SER A 107 -6.85 6.59 1.66
N THR A 108 -5.71 6.77 0.99
CA THR A 108 -4.73 7.81 1.36
C THR A 108 -5.33 9.20 1.24
N SER A 109 -6.10 9.48 0.19
CA SER A 109 -6.79 10.78 0.05
C SER A 109 -7.93 11.00 1.03
N LEU A 110 -8.67 9.93 1.40
CA LEU A 110 -9.84 10.02 2.27
C LEU A 110 -9.46 10.00 3.76
N LEU A 111 -8.68 9.00 4.17
CA LEU A 111 -8.30 8.78 5.56
C LEU A 111 -7.00 9.51 5.93
N GLY A 112 -6.16 9.85 4.95
CA GLY A 112 -4.86 10.48 5.22
C GLY A 112 -4.95 11.78 6.03
N PRO A 113 -5.83 12.75 5.69
CA PRO A 113 -6.01 13.97 6.48
C PRO A 113 -6.42 13.68 7.93
N TRP A 114 -7.32 12.72 8.14
CA TRP A 114 -7.76 12.31 9.47
C TRP A 114 -6.63 11.66 10.27
N ILE A 115 -5.87 10.73 9.68
CA ILE A 115 -4.73 10.07 10.34
C ILE A 115 -3.67 11.09 10.72
N VAL A 116 -3.39 12.07 9.85
CA VAL A 116 -2.46 13.17 10.15
C VAL A 116 -2.99 14.04 11.29
N SER A 117 -4.27 14.39 11.28
CA SER A 117 -4.92 15.16 12.34
C SER A 117 -4.84 14.42 13.69
N ARG A 118 -5.22 13.13 13.70
CA ARG A 118 -5.22 12.29 14.90
C ARG A 118 -3.81 12.04 15.44
N THR A 119 -2.84 11.82 14.56
CA THR A 119 -1.43 11.72 14.94
C THR A 119 -0.95 13.03 15.58
N ARG A 120 -1.31 14.19 15.01
CA ARG A 120 -0.96 15.50 15.59
C ARG A 120 -1.63 15.75 16.92
N PHE A 121 -2.88 15.31 17.10
CA PHE A 121 -3.57 15.38 18.38
C PHE A 121 -2.77 14.66 19.47
N TRP A 122 -2.40 13.40 19.23
CA TRP A 122 -1.59 12.62 20.18
C TRP A 122 -0.18 13.17 20.39
N LEU A 123 0.38 13.80 19.35
CA LEU A 123 1.66 14.50 19.43
C LEU A 123 1.56 15.72 20.37
N ALA A 124 0.50 16.51 20.24
CA ALA A 124 0.25 17.69 21.07
C ALA A 124 -0.11 17.32 22.52
N ASP A 125 -0.91 16.28 22.72
CA ASP A 125 -1.26 15.73 24.04
C ASP A 125 -0.01 15.24 24.81
N GLY A 126 0.94 14.65 24.09
CA GLY A 126 2.21 14.17 24.66
C GLY A 126 3.30 15.23 24.84
N ALA A 127 3.04 16.49 24.47
CA ALA A 127 3.97 17.61 24.56
C ALA A 127 3.74 18.42 25.84
N ALA A 128 4.76 18.55 26.69
CA ALA A 128 4.71 19.49 27.79
C ALA A 128 4.91 20.93 27.28
N ALA A 129 4.41 21.94 28.00
CA ALA A 129 4.57 23.35 27.62
C ALA A 129 6.04 23.82 27.48
N ALA A 130 6.99 23.06 28.03
CA ALA A 130 8.44 23.34 27.96
C ALA A 130 9.18 22.57 26.86
N ASP A 131 8.49 21.73 26.09
CA ASP A 131 9.12 20.88 25.09
C ASP A 131 9.46 21.65 23.80
N THR A 132 10.71 21.53 23.35
CA THR A 132 11.22 22.20 22.13
C THR A 132 11.20 21.32 20.88
N TRP A 133 10.88 20.03 21.05
CA TRP A 133 10.83 19.07 19.96
C TRP A 133 9.67 19.26 18.96
N PRO A 134 8.48 19.81 19.32
CA PRO A 134 7.38 19.94 18.35
C PRO A 134 7.74 20.77 17.11
N ASP A 135 8.54 21.83 17.28
CA ASP A 135 9.00 22.71 16.20
C ASP A 135 9.96 22.04 15.21
N THR A 136 10.47 20.85 15.55
CA THR A 136 11.42 20.11 14.71
C THR A 136 10.75 19.27 13.63
N ILE A 137 9.44 18.99 13.75
CA ILE A 137 8.69 18.15 12.80
C ILE A 137 7.89 19.05 11.85
N ARG A 138 8.09 18.90 10.54
CA ARG A 138 7.37 19.63 9.49
C ARG A 138 6.90 18.71 8.38
N ASP A 139 5.97 19.21 7.58
CA ASP A 139 5.52 18.59 6.32
C ASP A 139 5.10 17.12 6.50
N LEU A 140 4.29 16.87 7.53
CA LEU A 140 3.78 15.53 7.83
C LEU A 140 2.83 15.07 6.72
N SER A 141 3.17 13.98 6.04
CA SER A 141 2.34 13.32 5.04
C SER A 141 2.23 11.83 5.35
N VAL A 142 1.12 11.23 4.92
CA VAL A 142 0.83 9.81 5.16
C VAL A 142 0.47 9.15 3.84
N CYS A 143 0.88 7.90 3.68
CA CYS A 143 0.32 6.99 2.69
C CYS A 143 -0.09 5.68 3.34
N LEU A 144 -1.14 5.09 2.79
CA LEU A 144 -1.70 3.82 3.23
C LEU A 144 -1.35 2.74 2.21
N ASP A 145 -0.87 1.61 2.71
CA ASP A 145 -0.53 0.41 1.93
C ASP A 145 -1.35 -0.75 2.50
N TRP A 146 -2.38 -1.14 1.74
CA TRP A 146 -3.31 -2.19 2.11
C TRP A 146 -2.79 -3.56 1.69
N GLN A 147 -2.58 -4.43 2.67
CA GLN A 147 -2.23 -5.84 2.46
C GLN A 147 -3.40 -6.70 2.92
N ILE A 148 -4.48 -6.71 2.12
CA ILE A 148 -5.72 -7.44 2.42
C ILE A 148 -5.45 -8.93 2.67
N GLY A 149 -4.58 -9.54 1.85
CA GLY A 149 -4.20 -10.95 2.00
C GLY A 149 -3.51 -11.28 3.33
N ARG A 150 -2.86 -10.30 3.97
CA ARG A 150 -2.23 -10.43 5.28
C ARG A 150 -3.04 -9.82 6.41
N GLN A 151 -4.22 -9.27 6.11
CA GLN A 151 -5.03 -8.50 7.05
C GLN A 151 -4.24 -7.40 7.75
N GLN A 152 -3.41 -6.70 6.97
CA GLN A 152 -2.54 -5.66 7.48
C GLN A 152 -2.77 -4.38 6.69
N LEU A 153 -2.93 -3.27 7.39
CA LEU A 153 -2.83 -1.94 6.82
C LEU A 153 -1.54 -1.30 7.32
N TRP A 154 -0.67 -0.94 6.39
CA TRP A 154 0.56 -0.23 6.69
C TRP A 154 0.34 1.27 6.57
N ILE A 155 0.47 1.98 7.69
CA ILE A 155 0.58 3.44 7.69
C ILE A 155 2.05 3.80 7.46
N CYS A 156 2.33 4.46 6.34
CA CYS A 156 3.64 5.01 6.03
C CYS A 156 3.62 6.53 6.24
N LEU A 157 4.30 6.99 7.28
CA LEU A 157 4.35 8.40 7.66
C LEU A 157 5.70 9.00 7.22
N THR A 158 5.64 10.10 6.48
CA THR A 158 6.80 10.85 5.99
C THR A 158 6.78 12.25 6.60
N TRP A 159 7.93 12.73 7.07
CA TRP A 159 8.07 14.09 7.61
C TRP A 159 9.45 14.67 7.32
N ARG A 160 9.58 15.99 7.48
CA ARG A 160 10.85 16.70 7.45
C ARG A 160 11.26 17.08 8.86
N GLN A 161 12.45 16.64 9.25
CA GLN A 161 13.00 16.86 10.56
C GLN A 161 14.09 17.93 10.53
N ARG A 162 14.00 18.91 11.42
CA ARG A 162 15.01 19.95 11.58
C ARG A 162 16.18 19.45 12.41
N HIS A 163 17.38 19.63 11.89
CA HIS A 163 18.66 19.49 12.59
C HIS A 163 19.44 20.80 12.51
N LEU A 164 20.58 20.90 13.20
CA LEU A 164 21.44 22.08 13.11
C LEU A 164 21.89 22.42 11.69
N LEU A 165 22.11 21.38 10.87
CA LEU A 165 22.68 21.49 9.53
C LEU A 165 21.63 21.58 8.41
N GLY A 166 20.33 21.67 8.77
CA GLY A 166 19.25 21.78 7.80
C GLY A 166 18.10 20.82 8.10
N TYR A 167 17.45 20.34 7.04
CA TYR A 167 16.31 19.44 7.13
C TYR A 167 16.64 18.08 6.53
N GLN A 168 16.19 17.01 7.18
CA GLN A 168 16.27 15.65 6.67
C GLN A 168 14.85 15.09 6.52
N THR A 169 14.58 14.44 5.38
CA THR A 169 13.33 13.70 5.21
C THR A 169 13.45 12.36 5.91
N CYS A 170 12.46 12.05 6.75
CA CYS A 170 12.40 10.83 7.53
C CYS A 170 11.11 10.10 7.23
N THR A 171 11.15 8.78 7.35
CA THR A 171 9.99 7.90 7.17
C THR A 171 9.90 6.90 8.32
N THR A 172 8.69 6.56 8.69
CA THR A 172 8.38 5.49 9.65
C THR A 172 7.15 4.75 9.18
N ARG A 173 7.06 3.47 9.54
CA ARG A 173 5.95 2.61 9.17
C ARG A 173 5.35 2.00 10.42
N GLN A 174 4.03 1.92 10.45
CA GLN A 174 3.28 1.28 11.52
C GLN A 174 2.25 0.34 10.90
N VAL A 175 2.17 -0.88 11.41
CA VAL A 175 1.18 -1.88 10.98
C VAL A 175 -0.07 -1.78 11.84
N ILE A 176 -1.23 -1.86 11.19
CA ILE A 176 -2.53 -2.02 11.81
C ILE A 176 -3.05 -3.42 11.45
N PRO A 177 -3.31 -4.29 12.42
CA PRO A 177 -4.02 -5.54 12.15
C PRO A 177 -5.49 -5.22 11.80
N LEU A 178 -5.96 -5.76 10.69
CA LEU A 178 -7.32 -5.60 10.21
C LEU A 178 -8.16 -6.81 10.63
N TRP A 179 -9.00 -6.65 11.64
CA TRP A 179 -9.90 -7.70 12.12
C TRP A 179 -11.17 -7.78 11.25
N THR A 180 -11.01 -8.16 9.99
CA THR A 180 -12.11 -8.20 9.00
C THR A 180 -12.96 -9.47 9.09
N GLY A 181 -12.64 -10.41 9.99
CA GLY A 181 -13.32 -11.71 10.08
C GLY A 181 -13.01 -12.66 8.91
N LEU A 182 -12.27 -12.17 7.90
CA LEU A 182 -11.63 -13.01 6.89
C LEU A 182 -10.67 -13.98 7.62
N LYS A 183 -10.47 -15.20 7.12
CA LYS A 183 -9.39 -16.05 7.65
C LYS A 183 -8.05 -15.44 7.20
N PRO A 184 -7.05 -15.29 8.08
CA PRO A 184 -5.72 -14.92 7.63
C PRO A 184 -5.25 -15.97 6.62
N ALA A 185 -4.68 -15.54 5.50
CA ALA A 185 -3.95 -16.47 4.64
C ALA A 185 -2.86 -17.10 5.50
N GLN A 186 -2.97 -18.40 5.77
CA GLN A 186 -1.96 -19.15 6.52
C GLN A 186 -0.63 -18.99 5.78
N ASP A 187 0.39 -18.45 6.46
CA ASP A 187 1.76 -18.51 5.97
C ASP A 187 2.12 -20.00 5.78
N PRO A 188 2.41 -20.47 4.55
CA PRO A 188 2.75 -21.86 4.35
C PRO A 188 4.21 -22.05 4.72
N ALA A 189 4.46 -22.26 6.02
CA ALA A 189 5.62 -23.00 6.45
C ALA A 189 5.44 -24.45 6.00
N GLY A 190 5.96 -24.77 4.82
CA GLY A 190 6.24 -26.13 4.36
C GLY A 190 5.02 -27.00 4.09
N ASP A 191 4.50 -26.95 2.86
CA ASP A 191 4.28 -28.17 2.10
C ASP A 191 4.13 -27.87 0.60
N ALA A 192 4.73 -28.73 -0.20
CA ALA A 192 4.76 -28.67 -1.65
C ALA A 192 3.38 -29.04 -2.23
N ASP A 193 2.78 -28.09 -2.97
CA ASP A 193 1.60 -28.16 -3.88
C ASP A 193 0.48 -27.16 -3.55
N LEU A 194 0.82 -25.90 -3.25
CA LEU A 194 -0.15 -24.81 -3.38
C LEU A 194 -0.44 -24.59 -4.87
N SER A 195 -1.64 -25.01 -5.29
CA SER A 195 -2.14 -24.67 -6.62
C SER A 195 -2.17 -23.14 -6.75
N LEU A 196 -1.63 -22.59 -7.85
CA LEU A 196 -1.62 -21.13 -8.11
C LEU A 196 -3.00 -20.48 -7.97
N TRP A 197 -4.07 -21.27 -8.11
CA TRP A 197 -5.45 -20.85 -7.94
C TRP A 197 -5.89 -20.60 -6.48
N GLN A 198 -5.19 -21.18 -5.50
CA GLN A 198 -5.40 -20.94 -4.07
C GLN A 198 -4.79 -19.61 -3.61
N LEU A 199 -3.94 -18.99 -4.44
CA LEU A 199 -3.43 -17.64 -4.19
C LEU A 199 -4.57 -16.61 -4.34
N ASP A 200 -4.39 -15.46 -3.69
CA ASP A 200 -5.23 -14.29 -3.94
C ASP A 200 -5.14 -13.84 -5.41
N ASN A 201 -6.09 -13.02 -5.86
CA ASN A 201 -6.18 -12.61 -7.25
C ASN A 201 -4.91 -11.90 -7.77
N PHE A 202 -4.22 -11.14 -6.91
CA PHE A 202 -3.04 -10.37 -7.28
C PHE A 202 -1.79 -11.25 -7.32
N SER A 203 -1.53 -12.04 -6.27
CA SER A 203 -0.42 -13.00 -6.25
C SER A 203 -0.57 -14.04 -7.36
N ARG A 204 -1.79 -14.50 -7.62
CA ARG A 204 -2.11 -15.38 -8.76
C ARG A 204 -1.83 -14.69 -10.09
N GLY A 205 -2.26 -13.44 -10.25
CA GLY A 205 -2.00 -12.65 -11.45
C GLY A 205 -0.50 -12.47 -11.70
N GLN A 206 0.29 -12.17 -10.67
CA GLN A 206 1.75 -12.05 -10.75
C GLN A 206 2.44 -13.38 -11.05
N ALA A 207 1.99 -14.47 -10.42
CA ALA A 207 2.52 -15.80 -10.65
C ALA A 207 2.29 -16.23 -12.11
N PHE A 208 1.06 -16.07 -12.62
CA PHE A 208 0.77 -16.37 -14.03
C PHE A 208 1.49 -15.43 -14.99
N ARG A 209 1.64 -14.15 -14.67
CA ARG A 209 2.46 -13.24 -15.49
C ARG A 209 3.90 -13.71 -15.56
N SER A 210 4.51 -14.12 -14.45
CA SER A 210 5.86 -14.66 -14.42
C SER A 210 5.96 -15.98 -15.21
N GLN A 211 4.99 -16.88 -15.05
CA GLN A 211 4.94 -18.17 -15.75
C GLN A 211 4.75 -18.01 -17.27
N MET A 212 3.98 -17.02 -17.69
CA MET A 212 3.66 -16.74 -19.10
C MET A 212 4.65 -15.74 -19.75
N GLY A 213 5.78 -15.46 -19.10
CA GLY A 213 6.87 -14.67 -19.69
C GLY A 213 6.63 -13.16 -19.75
N ALA A 214 5.99 -12.57 -18.74
CA ALA A 214 5.82 -11.13 -18.66
C ALA A 214 7.17 -10.39 -18.63
N THR A 215 7.38 -9.46 -19.56
CA THR A 215 8.62 -8.67 -19.66
C THR A 215 8.50 -7.28 -19.04
N LEU A 216 7.27 -6.79 -18.83
CA LEU A 216 7.01 -5.47 -18.27
C LEU A 216 6.76 -5.53 -16.76
N PRO A 217 7.06 -4.44 -16.01
CA PRO A 217 6.71 -4.30 -14.61
C PRO A 217 5.23 -4.66 -14.34
N TYR A 218 4.93 -5.21 -13.16
CA TYR A 218 3.58 -5.69 -12.85
C TYR A 218 2.54 -4.55 -12.87
N ASP A 219 2.97 -3.34 -12.52
CA ASP A 219 2.21 -2.10 -12.49
C ASP A 219 2.26 -1.32 -13.81
N PHE A 220 2.87 -1.89 -14.86
CA PHE A 220 2.80 -1.32 -16.19
C PHE A 220 1.34 -1.35 -16.69
N PRO A 221 0.83 -0.23 -17.24
CA PRO A 221 -0.59 -0.11 -17.56
C PRO A 221 -1.01 -1.06 -18.67
N VAL A 222 -2.16 -1.72 -18.47
CA VAL A 222 -2.91 -2.57 -19.42
C VAL A 222 -2.21 -3.86 -19.85
N ILE A 223 -0.95 -3.79 -20.29
CA ILE A 223 -0.20 -4.88 -20.91
C ILE A 223 0.84 -5.46 -19.96
N ALA A 224 1.20 -6.73 -20.19
CA ALA A 224 2.15 -7.48 -19.40
C ALA A 224 3.46 -7.79 -20.14
N THR A 225 3.39 -7.87 -21.46
CA THR A 225 4.54 -8.12 -22.34
C THR A 225 4.45 -7.18 -23.52
N PHE A 226 5.60 -6.67 -23.95
CA PHE A 226 5.74 -5.97 -25.22
C PHE A 226 6.97 -6.47 -25.95
N GLU A 227 6.77 -7.24 -27.02
CA GLU A 227 7.83 -7.86 -27.79
C GLU A 227 7.51 -7.78 -29.28
N GLN A 228 8.49 -7.37 -30.09
CA GLN A 228 8.38 -7.31 -31.56
C GLN A 228 7.13 -6.56 -32.09
N GLY A 229 6.65 -5.57 -31.33
CA GLY A 229 5.46 -4.78 -31.67
C GLY A 229 4.13 -5.43 -31.29
N GLU A 230 4.13 -6.59 -30.64
CA GLU A 230 2.94 -7.19 -30.04
C GLU A 230 2.78 -6.73 -28.58
N ALA A 231 1.64 -6.13 -28.28
CA ALA A 231 1.24 -5.73 -26.94
C ALA A 231 0.32 -6.80 -26.33
N THR A 232 0.84 -7.58 -25.37
CA THR A 232 0.11 -8.71 -24.78
C THR A 232 -0.34 -8.39 -23.36
N ALA A 233 -1.63 -8.48 -23.09
CA ALA A 233 -2.22 -8.46 -21.75
C ALA A 233 -2.42 -9.89 -21.24
N ILE A 234 -1.97 -10.18 -20.03
CA ILE A 234 -2.14 -11.48 -19.37
C ILE A 234 -3.10 -11.30 -18.20
N LYS A 235 -4.21 -12.05 -18.19
CA LYS A 235 -5.24 -11.99 -17.14
C LYS A 235 -5.59 -13.41 -16.68
N SER A 236 -5.85 -13.58 -15.39
CA SER A 236 -6.30 -14.86 -14.83
C SER A 236 -7.66 -14.71 -14.16
N VAL A 237 -8.58 -15.64 -14.47
CA VAL A 237 -9.94 -15.63 -13.91
C VAL A 237 -10.26 -17.02 -13.37
N ASP A 238 -10.63 -17.08 -12.10
CA ASP A 238 -11.03 -18.33 -11.46
C ASP A 238 -12.54 -18.52 -11.56
N LEU A 239 -12.96 -19.27 -12.57
CA LEU A 239 -14.37 -19.56 -12.85
C LEU A 239 -15.02 -20.49 -11.82
N THR A 240 -14.23 -21.11 -10.94
CA THR A 240 -14.77 -22.03 -9.92
C THR A 240 -15.33 -21.29 -8.69
N ARG A 241 -15.07 -19.98 -8.56
CA ARG A 241 -15.59 -19.15 -7.47
C ARG A 241 -17.05 -18.72 -7.71
N PRO A 242 -17.87 -18.57 -6.65
CA PRO A 242 -19.29 -18.19 -6.77
C PRO A 242 -19.55 -16.93 -7.59
N THR A 243 -18.67 -15.92 -7.47
CA THR A 243 -18.76 -14.64 -8.19
C THR A 243 -18.76 -14.79 -9.71
N TYR A 244 -18.16 -15.87 -10.23
CA TYR A 244 -17.98 -16.10 -11.67
C TYR A 244 -18.95 -17.13 -12.26
N GLN A 245 -19.98 -17.53 -11.52
CA GLN A 245 -20.98 -18.49 -12.01
C GLN A 245 -21.97 -17.87 -13.02
N SER A 246 -22.00 -16.54 -13.14
CA SER A 246 -22.82 -15.81 -14.11
C SER A 246 -22.06 -15.57 -15.42
N SER A 247 -22.59 -16.08 -16.53
CA SER A 247 -22.00 -15.87 -17.86
C SER A 247 -21.96 -14.39 -18.25
N ALA A 248 -22.98 -13.61 -17.90
CA ALA A 248 -23.05 -12.19 -18.22
C ALA A 248 -21.95 -11.40 -17.50
N ALA A 249 -21.75 -11.65 -16.20
CA ALA A 249 -20.69 -10.99 -15.42
C ALA A 249 -19.29 -11.33 -15.96
N PHE A 250 -19.07 -12.59 -16.34
CA PHE A 250 -17.83 -13.03 -16.97
C PHE A 250 -17.60 -12.31 -18.31
N GLU A 251 -18.61 -12.25 -19.18
CA GLU A 251 -18.51 -11.59 -20.49
C GLU A 251 -18.28 -10.09 -20.37
N ASP A 252 -18.95 -9.42 -19.44
CA ASP A 252 -18.77 -7.99 -19.19
C ASP A 252 -17.35 -7.68 -18.73
N GLN A 253 -16.81 -8.49 -17.82
CA GLN A 253 -15.46 -8.30 -17.30
C GLN A 253 -14.38 -8.54 -18.36
N ILE A 254 -14.45 -9.65 -19.12
CA ILE A 254 -13.50 -9.89 -20.21
C ILE A 254 -13.68 -8.84 -21.31
N GLY A 255 -14.92 -8.41 -21.56
CA GLY A 255 -15.24 -7.30 -22.46
C GLY A 255 -14.52 -6.01 -22.08
N ALA A 256 -14.54 -5.63 -20.79
CA ALA A 256 -13.82 -4.46 -20.29
C ALA A 256 -12.30 -4.56 -20.49
N PHE A 257 -11.72 -5.76 -20.35
CA PHE A 257 -10.30 -5.97 -20.64
C PHE A 257 -9.98 -5.82 -22.13
N LEU A 258 -10.82 -6.37 -23.00
CA LEU A 258 -10.69 -6.19 -24.46
C LEU A 258 -10.80 -4.71 -24.84
N ASP A 259 -11.75 -3.98 -24.24
CA ASP A 259 -11.93 -2.55 -24.50
C ASP A 259 -10.73 -1.72 -24.03
N SER A 260 -10.20 -2.03 -22.84
CA SER A 260 -8.99 -1.39 -22.31
C SER A 260 -7.77 -1.64 -23.19
N LEU A 261 -7.60 -2.88 -23.68
CA LEU A 261 -6.50 -3.23 -24.56
C LEU A 261 -6.63 -2.57 -25.94
N ALA A 262 -7.84 -2.53 -26.51
CA ALA A 262 -8.10 -1.82 -27.77
C ALA A 262 -7.81 -0.32 -27.66
N ALA A 263 -8.16 0.30 -26.54
CA ALA A 263 -7.94 1.72 -26.29
C ALA A 263 -6.47 2.06 -25.95
N PHE A 264 -5.62 1.06 -25.68
CA PHE A 264 -4.23 1.28 -25.30
C PHE A 264 -3.40 1.85 -26.45
N LYS A 265 -2.84 3.05 -26.22
CA LYS A 265 -2.02 3.81 -27.18
C LYS A 265 -0.54 3.83 -26.83
N GLY A 266 -0.11 2.99 -25.88
CA GLY A 266 1.22 3.10 -25.29
C GLY A 266 1.23 3.88 -23.98
N ALA A 267 2.38 3.87 -23.31
CA ALA A 267 2.57 4.53 -22.02
C ALA A 267 4.04 4.87 -21.79
N ASP A 268 4.24 5.98 -21.07
CA ASP A 268 5.53 6.35 -20.49
C ASP A 268 5.53 5.89 -19.03
N TYR A 269 6.45 4.99 -18.70
CA TYR A 269 6.59 4.41 -17.36
C TYR A 269 7.94 4.78 -16.76
N ALA A 270 7.93 5.43 -15.59
CA ALA A 270 9.13 5.77 -14.84
C ALA A 270 8.93 5.43 -13.36
N LYS A 271 9.71 4.48 -12.84
CA LYS A 271 9.70 4.12 -11.42
C LYS A 271 11.09 3.68 -10.96
N GLY A 272 11.67 4.41 -10.00
CA GLY A 272 13.07 4.23 -9.62
C GLY A 272 14.00 4.45 -10.83
N ASP A 273 14.89 3.51 -11.08
CA ASP A 273 15.87 3.58 -12.18
C ASP A 273 15.34 3.02 -13.52
N ARG A 274 14.09 2.52 -13.57
CA ARG A 274 13.50 1.96 -14.79
C ARG A 274 12.67 3.00 -15.53
N GLN A 275 13.05 3.28 -16.77
CA GLN A 275 12.28 4.08 -17.72
C GLN A 275 11.94 3.23 -18.95
N ILE A 276 10.65 3.08 -19.23
CA ILE A 276 10.12 2.33 -20.38
C ILE A 276 9.15 3.25 -21.11
N ARG A 277 9.33 3.39 -22.42
CA ARG A 277 8.47 4.20 -23.27
C ARG A 277 7.99 3.37 -24.45
N ILE A 278 6.69 3.16 -24.52
CA ILE A 278 6.04 2.47 -25.64
C ILE A 278 5.11 3.47 -26.31
N GLY A 279 5.39 3.80 -27.57
CA GLY A 279 4.57 4.68 -28.39
C GLY A 279 3.50 3.93 -29.18
N PRO A 280 2.42 4.60 -29.62
CA PRO A 280 1.35 3.98 -30.40
C PRO A 280 1.83 3.38 -31.72
N GLU A 281 2.83 4.01 -32.34
CA GLU A 281 3.45 3.57 -33.60
C GLU A 281 4.22 2.25 -33.48
N GLN A 282 4.59 1.86 -32.26
CA GLN A 282 5.33 0.64 -31.99
C GLN A 282 4.38 -0.56 -31.84
N ILE A 283 3.08 -0.32 -31.62
CA ILE A 283 2.08 -1.37 -31.38
C ILE A 283 1.49 -1.81 -32.72
N ALA A 284 2.03 -2.88 -33.29
CA ALA A 284 1.56 -3.50 -34.52
C ALA A 284 0.36 -4.42 -34.28
N SER A 285 0.38 -5.18 -33.19
CA SER A 285 -0.68 -6.13 -32.83
C SER A 285 -0.96 -6.11 -31.32
N ARG A 286 -2.14 -6.60 -30.95
CA ARG A 286 -2.59 -6.67 -29.55
C ARG A 286 -3.16 -8.05 -29.26
N ARG A 287 -2.79 -8.61 -28.12
CA ARG A 287 -3.24 -9.94 -27.69
C ARG A 287 -3.70 -9.93 -26.24
N LEU A 288 -4.82 -10.57 -25.96
CA LEU A 288 -5.28 -10.88 -24.61
C LEU A 288 -5.13 -12.38 -24.37
N LEU A 289 -4.24 -12.74 -23.45
CA LEU A 289 -4.04 -14.10 -22.95
C LEU A 289 -4.85 -14.27 -21.66
N LEU A 290 -5.93 -15.04 -21.72
CA LEU A 290 -6.77 -15.35 -20.57
C LEU A 290 -6.42 -16.72 -20.01
N VAL A 291 -5.98 -16.76 -18.75
CA VAL A 291 -5.69 -17.99 -18.02
C VAL A 291 -6.91 -18.39 -17.20
N ILE A 292 -7.37 -19.62 -17.36
CA ILE A 292 -8.49 -20.21 -16.59
C ILE A 292 -8.09 -21.58 -16.00
N PRO A 293 -8.72 -22.01 -14.90
CA PRO A 293 -8.48 -23.35 -14.35
C PRO A 293 -8.88 -24.44 -15.34
N GLU A 294 -8.13 -25.54 -15.37
CA GLU A 294 -8.44 -26.71 -16.20
C GLU A 294 -9.81 -27.31 -15.88
N ASN A 295 -10.19 -27.28 -14.59
CA ASN A 295 -11.46 -27.77 -14.09
C ASN A 295 -12.63 -26.77 -14.23
N SER A 296 -12.51 -25.77 -15.11
CA SER A 296 -13.62 -24.90 -15.50
C SER A 296 -14.58 -25.67 -16.42
N THR A 297 -15.69 -26.15 -15.83
CA THR A 297 -16.68 -27.04 -16.47
C THR A 297 -18.05 -26.40 -16.67
N GLN A 298 -18.16 -25.07 -16.59
CA GLN A 298 -19.43 -24.36 -16.74
C GLN A 298 -20.00 -24.57 -18.15
N GLY A 299 -21.25 -24.99 -18.26
CA GLY A 299 -21.89 -25.30 -19.55
C GLY A 299 -21.97 -24.11 -20.51
N TRP A 300 -21.99 -22.87 -19.99
CA TRP A 300 -22.03 -21.63 -20.76
C TRP A 300 -20.67 -21.15 -21.26
N LEU A 301 -19.56 -21.74 -20.78
CA LEU A 301 -18.22 -21.20 -20.97
C LEU A 301 -17.80 -21.22 -22.45
N ALA A 302 -18.09 -22.31 -23.17
CA ALA A 302 -17.69 -22.44 -24.58
C ALA A 302 -18.34 -21.36 -25.45
N ASP A 303 -19.65 -21.14 -25.30
CA ASP A 303 -20.39 -20.13 -26.05
C ASP A 303 -19.93 -18.70 -25.69
N SER A 304 -19.61 -18.47 -24.42
CA SER A 304 -19.13 -17.16 -23.94
C SER A 304 -17.74 -16.86 -24.49
N LEU A 305 -16.83 -17.83 -24.50
CA LEU A 305 -15.51 -17.69 -25.12
C LEU A 305 -15.60 -17.46 -26.63
N ALA A 306 -16.54 -18.10 -27.32
CA ALA A 306 -16.78 -17.87 -28.74
C ALA A 306 -17.27 -16.43 -29.02
N ARG A 307 -18.22 -15.92 -28.22
CA ARG A 307 -18.69 -14.52 -28.29
C ARG A 307 -17.56 -13.53 -28.04
N LEU A 308 -16.74 -13.78 -27.03
CA LEU A 308 -15.59 -12.94 -26.67
C LEU A 308 -14.52 -12.94 -27.77
N SER A 309 -14.25 -14.10 -28.37
CA SER A 309 -13.34 -14.22 -29.52
C SER A 309 -13.83 -13.42 -30.73
N ALA A 310 -15.13 -13.50 -31.04
CA ALA A 310 -15.73 -12.69 -32.11
C ALA A 310 -15.65 -11.18 -31.81
N ARG A 311 -15.91 -10.76 -30.57
CA ARG A 311 -15.77 -9.36 -30.11
C ARG A 311 -14.33 -8.87 -30.20
N ALA A 312 -13.35 -9.71 -29.84
CA ALA A 312 -11.93 -9.40 -29.96
C ALA A 312 -11.52 -9.22 -31.43
N GLY A 313 -11.96 -10.13 -32.31
CA GLY A 313 -11.74 -10.05 -33.75
C GLY A 313 -12.29 -8.76 -34.36
N ALA A 314 -13.50 -8.32 -33.96
CA ALA A 314 -14.08 -7.05 -34.39
C ALA A 314 -13.26 -5.81 -33.97
N LYS A 315 -12.39 -5.94 -32.97
CA LYS A 315 -11.46 -4.90 -32.49
C LYS A 315 -10.02 -5.10 -32.99
N ASN A 316 -9.78 -6.04 -33.90
CA ASN A 316 -8.45 -6.43 -34.37
C ASN A 316 -7.52 -6.88 -33.22
N LEU A 317 -8.08 -7.58 -32.23
CA LEU A 317 -7.35 -8.16 -31.10
C LEU A 317 -7.29 -9.69 -31.27
N CYS A 318 -6.15 -10.28 -30.92
CA CYS A 318 -6.04 -11.73 -30.73
C CYS A 318 -6.52 -12.09 -29.31
N PHE A 319 -7.45 -13.03 -29.19
CA PHE A 319 -7.92 -13.55 -27.90
C PHE A 319 -7.56 -15.02 -27.78
N GLU A 320 -6.75 -15.34 -26.78
CA GLU A 320 -6.20 -16.67 -26.54
C GLU A 320 -6.55 -17.11 -25.12
N VAL A 321 -6.97 -18.37 -24.96
CA VAL A 321 -7.34 -18.94 -23.67
C VAL A 321 -6.38 -20.08 -23.33
N VAL A 322 -5.73 -19.97 -22.18
CA VAL A 322 -4.84 -21.00 -21.65
C VAL A 322 -5.50 -21.63 -20.44
N ARG A 323 -5.66 -22.95 -20.48
CA ARG A 323 -6.06 -23.74 -19.32
C ARG A 323 -4.80 -24.15 -18.57
N SER A 324 -4.71 -23.82 -17.29
CA SER A 324 -3.53 -24.16 -16.49
C SER A 324 -3.92 -24.42 -15.04
N GLY A 325 -3.56 -25.59 -14.51
CA GLY A 325 -3.73 -25.93 -13.10
C GLY A 325 -5.18 -26.19 -12.69
N ILE A 326 -5.36 -26.66 -11.45
CA ILE A 326 -6.68 -27.05 -10.92
C ILE A 326 -7.06 -26.08 -9.80
N SER A 327 -8.20 -25.39 -9.92
CA SER A 327 -8.76 -24.62 -8.82
C SER A 327 -9.60 -25.52 -7.92
N ARG A 328 -9.29 -25.59 -6.63
CA ARG A 328 -10.10 -26.35 -5.68
C ARG A 328 -11.15 -25.38 -5.11
N PRO A 329 -12.46 -25.63 -5.30
CA PRO A 329 -13.45 -24.85 -4.58
C PRO A 329 -13.18 -25.02 -3.09
N GLU A 330 -13.22 -23.93 -2.33
CA GLU A 330 -13.15 -24.02 -0.87
C GLU A 330 -14.23 -25.00 -0.42
N SER A 331 -13.81 -26.14 0.10
CA SER A 331 -14.72 -27.12 0.68
C SER A 331 -15.44 -26.43 1.84
N GLY A 332 -16.70 -26.07 1.62
CA GLY A 332 -17.55 -25.43 2.61
C GLY A 332 -17.57 -26.25 3.91
N GLN A 333 -17.52 -25.53 5.03
CA GLN A 333 -18.08 -26.04 6.27
C GLN A 333 -19.57 -26.40 6.06
N PRO A 334 -20.12 -27.36 6.82
CA PRO A 334 -21.55 -27.62 6.82
C PRO A 334 -22.38 -26.39 7.20
#